data_AF-A0A0T6ABE4-F1
#
_entry.id   AF-A0A0T6ABE4-F1
#
_cell.length_a   1.000
_cell.length_b   1.000
_cell.length_c   1.000
_cell.angle_alpha   90.00
_cell.angle_beta   90.00
_cell.angle_gamma   90.00
#
_symmetry.space_group_name_H-M   'P 1'
#
loop_
_entity.id
_entity.type
_entity.pdbx_description
1 polymer ?
#
loop_
_entity_poly.entity_id
_entity_poly.type
_entity_poly.pdbx_seq_one_letter_code
_entity_poly.pdbx_strand_id
1 'polypeptide(L)'
;MFAVSSLWIALILVVGAFEGSRAATQMAPRPQPSGLAPAQEAAVLAEMGDYEGAWRLYDEALQAAPEDAALWYALGVTLSRLDQRQETEAAFRYVVDHGKPDSEEVRLARQWLVAAGVLAPQVAFSVAADAAEATAGTAVLKGRATWEKPEADRPPLKARLVLQGLSGAAEGKRFTTRVPLGQAYRFDRLPAGSYRLVGSAAGHRLWDLTLSAEDGEENSLDLGQDNSSNPSAELYL
;
A
#
# COMPACT_ATOMS: atom_id res chain seq x y z
N MET A 1 -35.63 -38.27 -3.34
CA MET A 1 -35.47 -37.03 -2.55
C MET A 1 -33.99 -36.71 -2.53
N PHE A 2 -33.63 -35.57 -3.14
CA PHE A 2 -32.26 -35.11 -3.38
C PHE A 2 -31.65 -34.50 -2.10
N ALA A 3 -30.34 -34.69 -1.90
CA ALA A 3 -29.44 -33.83 -1.09
C ALA A 3 -27.98 -34.23 -1.37
N VAL A 4 -27.47 -33.99 -2.58
CA VAL A 4 -26.49 -32.91 -2.89
C VAL A 4 -25.15 -33.04 -2.13
N SER A 5 -24.18 -33.65 -2.83
CA SER A 5 -22.75 -33.26 -2.96
C SER A 5 -21.98 -32.95 -1.67
N SER A 6 -21.26 -33.87 -1.00
CA SER A 6 -20.01 -34.55 -1.42
C SER A 6 -18.93 -33.70 -2.14
N LEU A 7 -19.08 -32.38 -2.23
CA LEU A 7 -18.14 -31.49 -2.93
C LEU A 7 -17.80 -30.23 -2.10
N TRP A 8 -17.35 -30.42 -0.86
CA TRP A 8 -16.60 -29.41 -0.10
C TRP A 8 -15.32 -29.98 0.54
N ILE A 9 -14.96 -31.22 0.18
CA ILE A 9 -13.76 -31.93 0.68
C ILE A 9 -12.50 -31.59 -0.15
N ALA A 10 -12.57 -30.74 -1.18
CA ALA A 10 -11.51 -30.66 -2.21
C ALA A 10 -10.81 -29.31 -2.43
N LEU A 11 -10.94 -28.32 -1.54
CA LEU A 11 -10.22 -27.04 -1.67
C LEU A 11 -10.02 -26.50 -0.24
N ILE A 12 -8.87 -26.59 0.45
CA ILE A 12 -7.48 -26.38 0.02
C ILE A 12 -6.60 -27.39 0.76
N LEU A 13 -6.24 -28.45 0.04
CA LEU A 13 -5.15 -29.38 0.32
C LEU A 13 -3.81 -28.72 -0.08
N VAL A 14 -3.36 -27.75 0.71
CA VAL A 14 -1.96 -27.31 0.81
C VAL A 14 -1.82 -26.86 2.26
N VAL A 15 -1.59 -27.75 3.23
CA VAL A 15 -0.25 -28.11 3.70
C VAL A 15 -0.26 -29.59 4.14
N GLY A 16 0.23 -30.47 3.27
CA GLY A 16 0.65 -31.81 3.65
C GLY A 16 2.07 -31.76 4.22
N ALA A 17 2.18 -31.71 5.55
CA ALA A 17 3.32 -32.17 6.34
C ALA A 17 3.03 -31.90 7.83
N PHE A 18 2.07 -32.60 8.43
CA PHE A 18 1.82 -32.58 9.87
C PHE A 18 1.98 -33.98 10.47
N GLU A 19 3.15 -34.57 10.25
CA GLU A 19 3.65 -35.66 11.10
C GLU A 19 4.76 -35.10 11.97
N GLY A 20 4.51 -35.09 13.29
CA GLY A 20 5.53 -34.83 14.29
C GLY A 20 5.34 -33.55 15.10
N SER A 21 4.33 -33.52 15.97
CA SER A 21 4.43 -32.98 17.36
C SER A 21 3.10 -33.13 18.09
N ARG A 22 2.65 -34.37 18.27
CA ARG A 22 1.74 -34.71 19.38
C ARG A 22 2.61 -35.03 20.60
N ALA A 23 3.33 -34.03 21.10
CA ALA A 23 4.00 -34.16 22.38
C ALA A 23 2.96 -33.86 23.47
N ALA A 24 2.60 -34.91 24.20
CA ALA A 24 1.78 -34.92 25.41
C ALA A 24 1.91 -33.66 26.29
N THR A 25 0.98 -32.72 26.15
CA THR A 25 0.75 -31.70 27.19
C THR A 25 -0.21 -32.29 28.21
N GLN A 26 0.26 -32.39 29.45
CA GLN A 26 -0.49 -32.92 30.59
C GLN A 26 -1.89 -32.29 30.68
N MET A 27 -2.86 -33.13 31.01
CA MET A 27 -4.25 -32.76 31.22
C MET A 27 -4.35 -31.97 32.53
N ALA A 28 -4.01 -30.67 32.50
CA ALA A 28 -4.36 -29.74 33.56
C ALA A 28 -5.90 -29.76 33.75
N PRO A 29 -6.40 -29.65 34.99
CA PRO A 29 -7.83 -29.76 35.28
C PRO A 29 -8.62 -28.77 34.41
N ARG A 30 -9.76 -29.22 33.87
CA ARG A 30 -10.66 -28.32 33.14
C ARG A 30 -10.97 -27.12 34.04
N PRO A 31 -10.80 -25.88 33.56
CA PRO A 31 -11.39 -24.74 34.25
C PRO A 31 -12.89 -25.02 34.39
N GLN A 32 -13.43 -24.74 35.58
CA GLN A 32 -14.85 -24.93 35.87
C GLN A 32 -15.65 -24.06 34.89
N PRO A 33 -16.72 -24.56 34.27
CA PRO A 33 -17.52 -23.75 33.36
C PRO A 33 -18.11 -22.59 34.14
N SER A 34 -17.53 -21.41 33.97
CA SER A 34 -18.16 -20.16 34.37
C SER A 34 -19.37 -20.00 33.45
N GLY A 35 -20.53 -19.55 33.94
CA GLY A 35 -21.73 -19.36 33.11
C GLY A 35 -21.64 -18.29 32.00
N LEU A 36 -20.42 -17.91 31.62
CA LEU A 36 -20.04 -16.96 30.58
C LEU A 36 -19.82 -17.69 29.25
N ALA A 37 -19.84 -16.95 28.14
CA ALA A 37 -19.47 -17.50 26.85
C ALA A 37 -17.98 -17.91 26.86
N PRO A 38 -17.58 -19.02 26.20
CA PRO A 38 -16.21 -19.53 26.25
C PRO A 38 -15.15 -18.50 25.85
N ALA A 39 -15.46 -17.62 24.89
CA ALA A 39 -14.58 -16.51 24.50
C ALA A 39 -14.36 -15.45 25.60
N GLN A 40 -15.37 -15.20 26.44
CA GLN A 40 -15.26 -14.25 27.56
C GLN A 40 -14.45 -14.86 28.70
N GLU A 41 -14.67 -16.14 28.98
CA GLU A 41 -13.86 -16.86 29.97
C GLU A 41 -12.40 -16.98 29.53
N ALA A 42 -12.16 -17.22 28.23
CA ALA A 42 -10.82 -17.20 27.65
C ALA A 42 -10.11 -15.85 27.86
N ALA A 43 -10.82 -14.73 27.66
CA ALA A 43 -10.27 -13.40 27.89
C ALA A 43 -9.87 -13.19 29.35
N VAL A 44 -10.73 -13.61 30.29
CA VAL A 44 -10.46 -13.52 31.73
C VAL A 44 -9.24 -14.38 32.11
N LEU A 45 -9.13 -15.61 31.57
CA LEU A 45 -7.95 -16.46 31.80
C LEU A 45 -6.67 -15.82 31.24
N ALA A 46 -6.73 -15.23 30.04
CA ALA A 46 -5.59 -14.54 29.43
C ALA A 46 -5.14 -13.32 30.26
N GLU A 47 -6.08 -12.56 30.84
CA GLU A 47 -5.76 -11.46 31.76
C GLU A 47 -5.14 -11.93 33.07
N MET A 48 -5.56 -13.10 33.56
CA MET A 48 -4.95 -13.76 34.73
C MET A 48 -3.59 -14.41 34.43
N GLY A 49 -3.15 -14.40 33.17
CA GLY A 49 -1.89 -14.99 32.73
C GLY A 49 -1.95 -16.49 32.47
N ASP A 50 -3.12 -17.12 32.59
CA ASP A 50 -3.34 -18.52 32.17
C ASP A 50 -3.59 -18.59 30.67
N TYR A 51 -2.52 -18.41 29.91
CA TYR A 51 -2.59 -18.41 28.45
C TYR A 51 -2.89 -19.79 27.87
N GLU A 52 -2.49 -20.89 28.54
CA GLU A 52 -2.80 -22.25 28.08
C GLU A 52 -4.29 -22.56 28.23
N GLY A 53 -4.90 -22.17 29.36
CA GLY A 53 -6.34 -22.27 29.58
C GLY A 53 -7.12 -21.39 28.61
N ALA A 54 -6.68 -20.15 28.40
CA ALA A 54 -7.28 -19.22 27.45
C ALA A 54 -7.25 -19.76 26.01
N TRP A 55 -6.13 -20.33 25.58
CA TRP A 55 -5.98 -20.90 24.24
C TRP A 55 -7.02 -22.00 23.98
N ARG A 56 -7.24 -22.92 24.93
CA ARG A 56 -8.24 -24.00 24.79
C ARG A 56 -9.66 -23.47 24.67
N LEU A 57 -10.00 -22.45 25.46
CA LEU A 57 -11.33 -21.85 25.42
C LEU A 57 -11.56 -21.02 24.15
N TYR A 58 -10.52 -20.37 23.64
CA TYR A 58 -10.59 -19.72 22.32
C TYR A 58 -10.74 -20.74 21.18
N ASP A 59 -10.06 -21.90 21.25
CA ASP A 59 -10.26 -22.98 20.28
C ASP A 59 -11.71 -23.50 20.32
N GLU A 60 -12.27 -23.72 21.51
CA GLU A 60 -13.68 -24.11 21.66
C GLU A 60 -14.64 -23.04 21.12
N ALA A 61 -14.37 -21.76 21.39
CA ALA A 61 -15.16 -20.66 20.85
C ALA A 61 -15.10 -20.61 19.31
N LEU A 62 -13.93 -20.89 18.72
CA LEU A 62 -13.75 -20.97 17.27
C LEU A 62 -14.46 -22.18 16.65
N GLN A 63 -14.66 -23.28 17.38
CA GLN A 63 -15.49 -24.39 16.88
C GLN A 63 -16.96 -23.96 16.70
N ALA A 64 -17.45 -23.03 17.53
CA ALA A 64 -18.79 -22.47 17.41
C ALA A 64 -18.88 -21.35 16.36
N ALA A 65 -17.83 -20.54 16.21
CA ALA A 65 -17.76 -19.42 15.28
C ALA A 65 -16.40 -19.39 14.54
N PRO A 66 -16.20 -20.28 13.56
CA PRO A 66 -14.88 -20.46 12.91
C PRO A 66 -14.45 -19.28 12.04
N GLU A 67 -15.38 -18.42 11.64
CA GLU A 67 -15.12 -17.24 10.80
C GLU A 67 -14.96 -15.94 11.61
N ASP A 68 -15.01 -16.01 12.95
CA ASP A 68 -14.91 -14.82 13.78
C ASP A 68 -13.46 -14.33 13.89
N ALA A 69 -13.13 -13.32 13.09
CA ALA A 69 -11.81 -12.69 13.07
C ALA A 69 -11.38 -12.13 14.44
N ALA A 70 -12.32 -11.74 15.32
CA ALA A 70 -11.97 -11.26 16.65
C ALA A 70 -11.48 -12.41 17.55
N LEU A 71 -12.06 -13.61 17.42
CA LEU A 71 -11.59 -14.81 18.12
C LEU A 71 -10.22 -15.27 17.61
N TRP A 72 -9.99 -15.24 16.30
CA TRP A 72 -8.66 -15.52 15.72
C TRP A 72 -7.60 -14.52 16.18
N TYR A 73 -7.96 -13.24 16.33
CA TYR A 73 -7.05 -12.23 16.86
C TYR A 73 -6.71 -12.49 18.33
N ALA A 74 -7.72 -12.74 19.16
CA ALA A 74 -7.51 -13.04 20.57
C ALA A 74 -6.67 -14.31 20.78
N LEU A 75 -6.95 -15.36 20.00
CA LEU A 75 -6.14 -16.58 19.96
C LEU A 75 -4.68 -16.27 19.59
N GLY A 76 -4.45 -15.47 18.54
CA GLY A 76 -3.10 -15.06 18.12
C GLY A 76 -2.34 -14.29 19.21
N VAL A 77 -3.01 -13.40 19.95
CA VAL A 77 -2.40 -12.71 21.09
C VAL A 77 -2.02 -13.68 22.20
N THR A 78 -2.91 -14.63 22.54
CA THR A 78 -2.63 -15.67 23.54
C THR A 78 -1.48 -16.57 23.13
N LEU A 79 -1.44 -17.02 21.87
CA LEU A 79 -0.35 -17.83 21.31
C LEU A 79 0.99 -17.07 21.30
N SER A 80 0.96 -15.76 21.04
CA SER A 80 2.16 -14.92 21.10
C SER A 80 2.73 -14.85 22.51
N ARG A 81 1.89 -14.96 23.56
CA ARG A 81 2.32 -14.99 24.97
C ARG A 81 2.88 -16.35 25.38
N LEU A 82 2.45 -17.42 24.70
CA LEU A 82 2.98 -18.78 24.84
C LEU A 82 4.25 -19.05 24.02
N ASP A 83 4.79 -18.03 23.33
CA ASP A 83 5.92 -18.13 22.41
C ASP A 83 5.71 -19.13 21.24
N GLN A 84 4.44 -19.44 20.94
CA GLN A 84 4.05 -20.28 19.81
C GLN A 84 4.01 -19.45 18.53
N ARG A 85 5.20 -19.14 18.03
CA ARG A 85 5.38 -18.20 16.92
C ARG A 85 4.68 -18.65 15.63
N GLN A 86 4.78 -19.93 15.27
CA GLN A 86 4.20 -20.44 14.00
C GLN A 86 2.67 -20.39 14.00
N GLU A 87 2.07 -20.76 15.13
CA GLU A 87 0.62 -20.75 15.32
C GLU A 87 0.08 -19.32 15.40
N THR A 88 0.84 -18.42 16.05
CA THR A 88 0.55 -16.97 16.06
C THR A 88 0.54 -16.38 14.65
N GLU A 89 1.54 -16.72 13.84
CA GLU A 89 1.61 -16.28 12.44
C GLU A 89 0.39 -16.73 11.64
N ALA A 90 -0.01 -18.00 11.79
CA ALA A 90 -1.16 -18.56 11.11
C ALA A 90 -2.46 -17.84 11.53
N ALA A 91 -2.65 -17.62 12.84
CA ALA A 91 -3.81 -16.94 13.38
C ALA A 91 -3.90 -15.49 12.89
N PHE A 92 -2.82 -14.72 13.00
CA PHE A 92 -2.82 -13.33 12.54
C PHE A 92 -2.94 -13.19 11.03
N ARG A 93 -2.41 -14.13 10.23
CA ARG A 93 -2.64 -14.13 8.79
C ARG A 93 -4.12 -14.36 8.46
N TYR A 94 -4.78 -15.29 9.16
CA TYR A 94 -6.21 -15.49 9.00
C TYR A 94 -7.00 -14.21 9.29
N VAL A 95 -6.67 -13.49 10.37
CA VAL A 95 -7.27 -12.19 10.72
C VAL A 95 -7.08 -11.18 9.60
N VAL A 96 -5.87 -11.05 9.04
CA VAL A 96 -5.59 -10.10 7.96
C VAL A 96 -6.34 -10.45 6.66
N ASP A 97 -6.52 -11.73 6.38
CA ASP A 97 -7.15 -12.21 5.14
C ASP A 97 -8.70 -12.18 5.20
N HIS A 98 -9.29 -12.41 6.37
CA HIS A 98 -10.75 -12.57 6.55
C HIS A 98 -11.40 -11.47 7.40
N GLY A 99 -10.60 -10.72 8.16
CA GLY A 99 -11.06 -9.60 8.97
C GLY A 99 -11.37 -8.35 8.14
N LYS A 100 -12.08 -7.40 8.74
CA LYS A 100 -12.37 -6.12 8.09
C LYS A 100 -11.06 -5.32 7.95
N PRO A 101 -10.70 -4.83 6.75
CA PRO A 101 -9.40 -4.21 6.52
C PRO A 101 -9.13 -2.95 7.37
N ASP A 102 -10.18 -2.23 7.76
CA ASP A 102 -10.11 -1.03 8.60
C ASP A 102 -10.31 -1.31 10.10
N SER A 103 -10.41 -2.58 10.49
CA SER A 103 -10.55 -2.96 11.90
C SER A 103 -9.24 -2.84 12.66
N GLU A 104 -9.34 -2.54 13.96
CA GLU A 104 -8.18 -2.40 14.83
C GLU A 104 -7.41 -3.73 14.95
N GLU A 105 -8.14 -4.83 15.02
CA GLU A 105 -7.63 -6.20 15.12
C GLU A 105 -6.76 -6.55 13.91
N VAL A 106 -7.21 -6.23 12.70
CA VAL A 106 -6.43 -6.45 11.46
C VAL A 106 -5.17 -5.59 11.43
N ARG A 107 -5.26 -4.32 11.85
CA ARG A 107 -4.11 -3.42 11.92
C ARG A 107 -3.05 -3.95 12.90
N LEU A 108 -3.46 -4.40 14.07
CA LEU A 108 -2.58 -4.94 15.10
C LEU A 108 -1.97 -6.30 14.70
N ALA A 109 -2.78 -7.21 14.16
CA ALA A 109 -2.31 -8.49 13.62
C ALA A 109 -1.25 -8.29 12.53
N ARG A 110 -1.50 -7.37 11.60
CA ARG A 110 -0.55 -7.01 10.54
C ARG A 110 0.75 -6.42 11.11
N GLN A 111 0.65 -5.52 12.08
CA GLN A 111 1.83 -4.92 12.72
C GLN A 111 2.71 -5.98 13.37
N TRP A 112 2.11 -6.96 14.06
CA TRP A 112 2.85 -8.08 14.63
C TRP A 112 3.55 -8.90 13.54
N LEU A 113 2.85 -9.25 12.45
CA LEU A 113 3.44 -10.05 11.36
C LEU A 113 4.62 -9.33 10.66
N VAL A 114 4.56 -8.00 10.58
CA VAL A 114 5.67 -7.18 10.08
C VAL A 114 6.85 -7.19 11.06
N ALA A 115 6.58 -7.04 12.36
CA ALA A 115 7.62 -7.09 13.39
C ALA A 115 8.28 -8.48 13.47
N ALA A 116 7.51 -9.55 13.21
CA ALA A 116 8.02 -10.92 13.11
C ALA A 116 8.84 -11.17 11.83
N GLY A 117 8.84 -10.24 10.87
CA GLY A 117 9.53 -10.38 9.57
C GLY A 117 8.83 -11.30 8.57
N VAL A 118 7.58 -11.68 8.87
CA VAL A 118 6.77 -12.64 8.10
C VAL A 118 6.02 -11.92 6.96
N LEU A 119 5.59 -10.69 7.23
CA LEU A 119 5.03 -9.79 6.23
C LEU A 119 6.02 -8.66 5.95
N ALA A 120 6.19 -8.32 4.67
CA ALA A 120 6.88 -7.09 4.31
C ALA A 120 6.13 -5.91 4.96
N PRO A 121 6.83 -4.94 5.56
CA PRO A 121 6.19 -3.73 6.03
C PRO A 121 5.41 -3.15 4.86
N GLN A 122 4.10 -3.03 5.03
CA GLN A 122 3.28 -2.22 4.14
C GLN A 122 3.77 -0.80 4.35
N VAL A 123 4.72 -0.36 3.53
CA VAL A 123 5.03 1.05 3.36
C VAL A 123 3.76 1.62 2.78
N ALA A 124 2.96 2.24 3.65
CA ALA A 124 1.82 3.02 3.22
C ALA A 124 2.38 4.19 2.40
N PHE A 125 2.48 4.01 1.09
CA PHE A 125 2.22 5.12 0.20
C PHE A 125 0.75 5.45 0.39
N SER A 126 0.48 6.37 1.32
CA SER A 126 -0.87 6.85 1.61
C SER A 126 -1.47 7.39 0.32
N VAL A 127 -2.41 6.64 -0.24
CA VAL A 127 -3.42 7.17 -1.15
C VAL A 127 -4.63 7.53 -0.29
N ALA A 128 -4.54 8.66 0.39
CA ALA A 128 -5.64 9.35 1.06
C ALA A 128 -5.29 10.85 0.96
N ALA A 129 -5.89 11.64 0.07
CA ALA A 129 -7.29 12.07 0.10
C ALA A 129 -7.68 12.58 1.50
N ASP A 130 -7.75 13.92 1.58
CA ASP A 130 -8.21 14.78 2.68
C ASP A 130 -7.42 14.85 3.98
N ALA A 131 -6.40 15.69 3.97
CA ALA A 131 -6.34 16.92 4.79
C ALA A 131 -5.21 17.80 4.26
N ALA A 132 -5.36 18.30 3.03
CA ALA A 132 -4.48 19.33 2.49
C ALA A 132 -5.00 20.70 2.93
N GLU A 133 -4.80 21.04 4.21
CA GLU A 133 -4.65 22.44 4.56
C GLU A 133 -3.32 22.94 3.96
N ALA A 134 -3.47 23.67 2.85
CA ALA A 134 -2.68 24.83 2.49
C ALA A 134 -1.15 24.75 2.70
N THR A 135 -0.50 23.93 1.89
CA THR A 135 0.63 24.45 1.08
C THR A 135 0.39 24.02 -0.37
N ALA A 136 -0.79 24.39 -0.89
CA ALA A 136 -1.01 24.43 -2.32
C ALA A 136 -0.03 25.48 -2.84
N GLY A 137 1.04 25.03 -3.50
CA GLY A 137 1.85 25.96 -4.26
C GLY A 137 0.95 26.77 -5.17
N THR A 138 1.14 28.07 -5.20
CA THR A 138 0.33 28.96 -6.04
C THR A 138 1.03 29.29 -7.36
N ALA A 139 2.24 28.76 -7.58
CA ALA A 139 2.99 29.03 -8.78
C ALA A 139 2.38 28.33 -10.00
N VAL A 140 2.46 28.99 -11.15
CA VAL A 140 1.97 28.48 -12.44
C VAL A 140 3.14 28.49 -13.41
N LEU A 141 3.47 27.33 -13.99
CA LEU A 141 4.44 27.24 -15.08
C LEU A 141 3.68 27.06 -16.39
N LYS A 142 3.79 28.02 -17.30
CA LYS A 142 3.21 27.93 -18.64
C LYS A 142 4.26 28.16 -19.71
N GLY A 143 3.96 27.74 -20.92
CA GLY A 143 4.82 28.01 -22.06
C GLY A 143 4.39 27.22 -23.27
N ARG A 144 5.17 27.29 -24.34
CA ARG A 144 4.90 26.55 -25.57
C ARG A 144 6.02 25.56 -25.84
N ALA A 145 5.64 24.33 -26.15
CA ALA A 145 6.59 23.32 -26.59
C ALA A 145 6.61 23.29 -28.12
N THR A 146 7.55 24.00 -28.74
CA THR A 146 7.77 23.98 -30.19
C THR A 146 8.96 23.09 -30.52
N TRP A 147 8.80 22.27 -31.55
CA TRP A 147 9.89 21.56 -32.20
C TRP A 147 9.73 21.84 -33.70
N GLU A 148 10.82 22.00 -34.44
CA GLU A 148 10.75 22.42 -35.85
C GLU A 148 9.71 21.64 -36.65
N LYS A 149 9.05 22.39 -37.55
CA LYS A 149 7.81 22.10 -38.26
C LYS A 149 7.46 20.61 -38.34
N PRO A 150 6.42 20.14 -37.62
CA PRO A 150 5.79 18.89 -38.01
C PRO A 150 5.34 19.05 -39.46
N GLU A 151 5.81 18.19 -40.37
CA GLU A 151 5.25 18.07 -41.71
C GLU A 151 3.72 18.04 -41.56
N ALA A 152 3.03 18.95 -42.27
CA ALA A 152 1.60 19.22 -42.08
C ALA A 152 0.69 17.98 -42.25
N ASP A 153 1.25 16.89 -42.78
CA ASP A 153 0.60 15.63 -43.08
C ASP A 153 0.82 14.53 -42.02
N ARG A 154 1.61 14.79 -40.96
CA ARG A 154 1.86 13.84 -39.87
C ARG A 154 1.07 14.16 -38.61
N PRO A 155 0.62 13.13 -37.86
CA PRO A 155 -0.02 13.36 -36.57
C PRO A 155 0.94 14.10 -35.64
N PRO A 156 0.45 15.07 -34.83
CA PRO A 156 1.30 15.86 -33.97
C PRO A 156 1.97 14.95 -32.93
N LEU A 157 3.29 14.89 -33.00
CA LEU A 157 4.11 14.19 -32.01
C LEU A 157 3.82 14.73 -30.61
N LYS A 158 3.61 13.84 -29.64
CA LYS A 158 3.34 14.22 -28.26
C LYS A 158 4.64 14.19 -27.47
N ALA A 159 5.03 15.34 -26.93
CA ALA A 159 6.10 15.43 -25.95
C ALA A 159 5.56 15.11 -24.55
N ARG A 160 6.26 14.23 -23.84
CA ARG A 160 6.07 14.00 -22.41
C ARG A 160 7.01 14.93 -21.65
N LEU A 161 6.43 15.90 -20.95
CA LEU A 161 7.15 16.80 -20.05
C LEU A 161 7.00 16.27 -18.62
N VAL A 162 8.11 16.12 -17.93
CA VAL A 162 8.20 15.66 -16.55
C VAL A 162 8.86 16.76 -15.74
N LEU A 163 8.15 17.32 -14.78
CA LEU A 163 8.67 18.30 -13.84
C LEU A 163 8.89 17.61 -12.48
N GLN A 164 10.12 17.56 -12.00
CA GLN A 164 10.48 16.92 -10.74
C GLN A 164 10.99 17.97 -9.76
N GLY A 165 10.35 18.08 -8.59
CA GLY A 165 10.82 18.97 -7.55
C GLY A 165 12.06 18.40 -6.86
N LEU A 166 13.10 19.23 -6.80
CA LEU A 166 14.42 18.90 -6.28
C LEU A 166 14.63 19.39 -4.84
N SER A 167 13.92 20.44 -4.41
CA SER A 167 14.12 21.07 -3.11
C SER A 167 12.90 21.86 -2.65
N GLY A 168 12.80 22.11 -1.34
CA GLY A 168 11.74 22.92 -0.75
C GLY A 168 10.40 22.21 -0.70
N ALA A 169 9.29 22.95 -0.82
CA ALA A 169 7.94 22.37 -0.80
C ALA A 169 7.63 21.52 -2.05
N ALA A 170 8.50 21.59 -3.06
CA ALA A 170 8.48 20.80 -4.28
C ALA A 170 9.17 19.43 -4.12
N GLU A 171 10.04 19.26 -3.13
CA GLU A 171 10.90 18.08 -3.00
C GLU A 171 10.10 16.77 -2.98
N GLY A 172 10.53 15.80 -3.81
CA GLY A 172 9.85 14.51 -3.95
C GLY A 172 8.56 14.55 -4.78
N LYS A 173 8.05 15.72 -5.16
CA LYS A 173 6.86 15.86 -6.02
C LYS A 173 7.25 15.76 -7.49
N ARG A 174 6.41 15.09 -8.27
CA ARG A 174 6.61 14.90 -9.71
C ARG A 174 5.33 15.18 -10.47
N PHE A 175 5.38 16.13 -11.39
CA PHE A 175 4.31 16.46 -12.31
C PHE A 175 4.66 15.94 -13.70
N THR A 176 3.68 15.38 -14.41
CA THR A 176 3.89 14.89 -15.78
C THR A 176 2.73 15.36 -16.64
N THR A 177 3.05 15.96 -17.78
CA THR A 177 2.06 16.33 -18.78
C THR A 177 2.49 15.83 -20.16
N ARG A 178 1.50 15.61 -21.03
CA ARG A 178 1.73 15.26 -22.43
C ARG A 178 1.16 16.38 -23.28
N VAL A 179 2.03 17.08 -23.99
CA VAL A 179 1.65 18.19 -24.85
C VAL A 179 2.00 17.85 -26.30
N PRO A 180 1.08 18.02 -27.27
CA PRO A 180 1.42 17.94 -28.68
C PRO A 180 2.45 19.02 -29.03
N LEU A 181 3.50 18.68 -29.77
CA LEU A 181 4.50 19.63 -30.25
C LEU A 181 3.79 20.72 -31.09
N GLY A 182 4.12 21.98 -30.83
CA GLY A 182 3.45 23.17 -31.36
C GLY A 182 2.38 23.77 -30.44
N GLN A 183 1.98 23.08 -29.36
CA GLN A 183 0.95 23.57 -28.43
C GLN A 183 1.52 24.13 -27.12
N ALA A 184 0.69 24.92 -26.43
CA ALA A 184 0.99 25.43 -25.11
C ALA A 184 0.80 24.34 -24.05
N TYR A 185 1.67 24.35 -23.04
CA TYR A 185 1.53 23.55 -21.82
C TYR A 185 1.38 24.46 -20.62
N ARG A 186 0.79 23.91 -19.56
CA ARG A 186 0.58 24.60 -18.29
C ARG A 186 0.63 23.60 -17.15
N PHE A 187 1.36 23.94 -16.11
CA PHE A 187 1.37 23.27 -14.81
C PHE A 187 0.82 24.26 -13.80
N ASP A 188 -0.29 23.88 -13.17
CA ASP A 188 -0.93 24.66 -12.12
C ASP A 188 -0.55 24.13 -10.74
N ARG A 189 -0.63 25.04 -9.76
CA ARG A 189 -0.44 24.74 -8.34
C ARG A 189 0.92 24.13 -8.01
N LEU A 190 1.99 24.72 -8.53
CA LEU A 190 3.36 24.28 -8.27
C LEU A 190 3.84 24.83 -6.92
N PRO A 191 4.24 23.97 -5.96
CA PRO A 191 4.89 24.40 -4.72
C PRO A 191 6.13 25.26 -4.95
N ALA A 192 6.43 26.16 -4.02
CA ALA A 192 7.69 26.88 -4.06
C ALA A 192 8.88 25.91 -3.90
N GLY A 193 9.88 26.04 -4.76
CA GLY A 193 11.04 25.17 -4.76
C GLY A 193 11.75 25.09 -6.11
N SER A 194 12.87 24.37 -6.15
CA SER A 194 13.57 24.10 -7.41
C SER A 194 12.97 22.90 -8.10
N TYR A 195 12.84 22.98 -9.42
CA TYR A 195 12.30 21.94 -10.29
C TYR A 195 13.25 21.62 -11.43
N ARG A 196 13.28 20.36 -11.82
CA ARG A 196 13.91 19.87 -13.04
C ARG A 196 12.84 19.48 -14.04
N LEU A 197 12.80 20.16 -15.17
CA LEU A 197 11.93 19.86 -16.29
C LEU A 197 12.67 18.99 -17.31
N VAL A 198 12.24 17.75 -17.44
CA VAL A 198 12.73 16.79 -18.44
C VAL A 198 11.64 16.56 -19.46
N GLY A 199 11.89 16.94 -20.71
CA GLY A 199 10.99 16.72 -21.83
C GLY A 199 11.51 15.65 -22.77
N SER A 200 10.63 14.73 -23.20
CA SER A 200 10.96 13.63 -24.09
C SER A 200 9.89 13.46 -25.17
N ALA A 201 10.29 13.21 -26.42
CA ALA A 201 9.38 12.93 -27.53
C ALA A 201 9.98 11.83 -28.41
N ALA A 202 9.13 10.96 -28.97
CA ALA A 202 9.53 9.83 -29.83
C ALA A 202 10.71 8.97 -29.28
N GLY A 203 10.84 8.86 -27.96
CA GLY A 203 11.95 8.14 -27.30
C GLY A 203 13.24 8.94 -27.09
N HIS A 204 13.34 10.14 -27.66
CA HIS A 204 14.46 11.06 -27.46
C HIS A 204 14.20 11.99 -26.29
N ARG A 205 15.21 12.20 -25.44
CA ARG A 205 15.21 13.27 -24.44
C ARG A 205 15.58 14.57 -25.14
N LEU A 206 14.67 15.53 -25.13
CA LEU A 206 14.80 16.81 -25.81
C LEU A 206 15.13 17.95 -24.86
N TRP A 207 14.54 17.97 -23.66
CA TRP A 207 14.73 19.06 -22.71
C TRP A 207 15.17 18.52 -21.36
N ASP A 208 16.11 19.20 -20.72
CA ASP A 208 16.58 18.93 -19.36
C ASP A 208 17.01 20.26 -18.73
N LEU A 209 16.02 20.98 -18.20
CA LEU A 209 16.17 22.34 -17.67
C LEU A 209 15.91 22.35 -16.17
N THR A 210 16.60 23.22 -15.44
CA THR A 210 16.32 23.47 -14.03
C THR A 210 15.74 24.87 -13.90
N LEU A 211 14.62 24.99 -13.19
CA LEU A 211 13.96 26.25 -12.91
C LEU A 211 13.59 26.31 -11.43
N SER A 212 13.48 27.51 -10.87
CA SER A 212 12.94 27.73 -9.54
C SER A 212 11.56 28.33 -9.67
N ALA A 213 10.59 27.85 -8.88
CA ALA A 213 9.29 28.48 -8.78
C ALA A 213 9.14 29.07 -7.38
N GLU A 214 8.75 30.34 -7.29
CA GLU A 214 8.38 30.99 -6.05
C GLU A 214 6.86 30.94 -5.84
N ASP A 215 6.41 31.06 -4.59
CA ASP A 215 4.98 30.99 -4.30
C ASP A 215 4.25 32.20 -4.93
N GLY A 216 3.22 31.94 -5.72
CA GLY A 216 2.42 32.94 -6.43
C GLY A 216 3.02 33.41 -7.76
N GLU A 217 4.17 32.86 -8.15
CA GLU A 217 4.90 33.26 -9.34
C GLU A 217 4.35 32.57 -10.60
N GLU A 218 4.12 33.36 -11.66
CA GLU A 218 3.79 32.84 -12.98
C GLU A 218 5.07 32.74 -13.82
N ASN A 219 5.62 31.53 -13.92
CA ASN A 219 6.81 31.25 -14.70
C ASN A 219 6.43 30.93 -16.15
N SER A 220 7.02 31.65 -17.10
CA SER A 220 6.87 31.39 -18.54
C SER A 220 8.13 30.76 -19.10
N LEU A 221 8.06 29.52 -19.56
CA LEU A 221 9.19 28.80 -20.16
C LEU A 221 8.78 28.22 -21.51
N ASP A 222 9.25 28.80 -22.60
CA ASP A 222 9.04 28.23 -23.93
C ASP A 222 10.12 27.20 -24.23
N LEU A 223 9.71 25.99 -24.62
CA LEU A 223 10.60 24.88 -24.97
C LEU A 223 10.76 24.83 -26.48
N GLY A 224 11.99 25.01 -26.95
CA GLY A 224 12.37 25.02 -28.36
C GLY A 224 13.61 24.17 -28.61
N GLN A 225 14.14 24.17 -29.84
CA GLN A 225 15.47 23.61 -30.08
C GLN A 225 16.56 24.42 -29.36
N ASP A 226 16.37 25.73 -29.19
CA ASP A 226 17.35 26.65 -28.60
C ASP A 226 17.72 26.32 -27.15
N ASN A 227 16.80 25.70 -26.39
CA ASN A 227 17.01 25.26 -25.01
C ASN A 227 16.93 23.72 -24.88
N SER A 228 17.09 23.03 -26.00
CA SER A 228 17.14 21.58 -26.03
C SER A 228 18.50 21.07 -25.56
N SER A 229 18.49 20.04 -24.75
CA SER A 229 19.70 19.27 -24.41
C SER A 229 20.14 18.34 -25.55
N ASN A 230 19.31 18.19 -26.59
CA ASN A 230 19.61 17.42 -27.79
C ASN A 230 18.97 18.08 -29.03
N PRO A 231 19.51 19.22 -29.49
CA PRO A 231 18.93 19.98 -30.60
C PRO A 231 18.96 19.22 -31.94
N SER A 232 19.86 18.24 -32.08
CA SER A 232 19.99 17.40 -33.28
C SER A 232 19.09 16.15 -33.25
N ALA A 233 18.15 16.05 -32.31
CA ALA A 233 17.25 14.92 -32.24
C ALA A 233 16.28 14.92 -33.43
N GLU A 234 16.49 13.99 -34.35
CA GLU A 234 15.56 13.76 -35.43
C GLU A 234 14.37 12.95 -34.93
N LEU A 235 13.22 13.61 -34.78
CA LEU A 235 11.98 12.98 -34.34
C LEU A 235 11.29 12.27 -35.52
N TYR A 236 11.94 11.26 -36.08
CA TYR A 236 11.31 10.40 -37.09
C TYR A 236 10.51 9.29 -36.38
N LEU A 237 9.22 9.19 -36.71
CA LEU A 237 8.39 7.99 -36.54
C LEU A 237 8.33 7.23 -37.86
#